data_AF-A0A7I0HS71-F1
#
_entry.id   AF-A0A7I0HS71-F1
#
_cell.length_a   1.000
_cell.length_b   1.000
_cell.length_c   1.000
_cell.angle_alpha   90.00
_cell.angle_beta   90.00
_cell.angle_gamma   90.00
#
_symmetry.space_group_name_H-M   'P 1'
#
loop_
_entity.id
_entity.type
_entity.pdbx_description
1 polymer ?
#
loop_
_entity_poly.entity_id
_entity_poly.type
_entity_poly.pdbx_seq_one_letter_code
_entity_poly.pdbx_strand_id
1 'polypeptide(L)'
;MTKFKQKLPILSPLFIALVVLHSLFVDYTVQFPDFVTNENSESSIETMKPQVITENGVIGRISYLESFLVELESKELPIDTEMEETKDSVKRVLIGQKLLLGLLIFYLFLTFSTAVTYSLRAWFHKSMAHVLYPVSLIVLLPKIFFQLNLMVQKDTLSYFYFVFLVLTYITMIISYRTIIKDKEPFEGFQSLQFSSSLEEEGRSPSNTKTGTYLAPVFHILVIILIGILIGNLVYIPLFLLQKHYVSEFSYFIFFLIGLLSVFYIFNYKKVGGESKNANWQNLAVSFAYLQYRFLRNGFLSIFSTILIILFVTFLFSLLLFNIDVIQNNLGLFGKTTEF
;
A
#
# COMPACT_ATOMS: atom_id res chain seq x y z
N MET A 1 -28.27 19.36 15.81
CA MET A 1 -27.17 19.34 14.81
C MET A 1 -27.80 19.25 13.43
N THR A 2 -27.46 20.14 12.50
CA THR A 2 -28.10 20.20 11.17
C THR A 2 -27.87 18.91 10.39
N LYS A 3 -28.90 18.40 9.68
CA LYS A 3 -28.84 17.18 8.84
C LYS A 3 -27.62 17.13 7.91
N PHE A 4 -27.10 18.30 7.53
CA PHE A 4 -25.87 18.46 6.75
C PHE A 4 -24.61 17.93 7.46
N LYS A 5 -24.44 18.22 8.75
CA LYS A 5 -23.25 17.75 9.52
C LYS A 5 -23.20 16.23 9.68
N GLN A 6 -24.34 15.55 9.62
CA GLN A 6 -24.43 14.08 9.66
C GLN A 6 -24.08 13.42 8.32
N LYS A 7 -24.23 14.12 7.19
CA LYS A 7 -23.88 13.59 5.86
C LYS A 7 -22.41 13.82 5.47
N LEU A 8 -21.73 14.77 6.11
CA LEU A 8 -20.31 15.07 5.84
C LEU A 8 -19.37 13.86 5.95
N PRO A 9 -19.47 12.99 6.98
CA PRO A 9 -18.66 11.77 7.08
C PRO A 9 -18.82 10.78 5.93
N ILE A 10 -19.93 10.86 5.18
CA ILE A 10 -20.20 10.01 4.01
C ILE A 10 -19.68 10.69 2.74
N LEU A 11 -19.77 12.02 2.66
CA LEU A 11 -19.34 12.81 1.50
C LEU A 11 -17.83 13.03 1.44
N SER A 12 -17.14 13.19 2.58
CA SER A 12 -15.71 13.48 2.58
C SER A 12 -14.84 12.34 2.01
N PRO A 13 -15.10 11.04 2.26
CA PRO A 13 -14.38 9.98 1.55
C PRO A 13 -14.60 10.03 0.04
N LEU A 14 -15.77 10.47 -0.43
CA LEU A 14 -16.04 10.63 -1.86
C LEU A 14 -15.21 11.74 -2.49
N PHE A 15 -15.06 12.89 -1.82
CA PHE A 15 -14.16 13.95 -2.29
C PHE A 15 -12.70 13.49 -2.34
N ILE A 16 -12.25 12.77 -1.32
CA ILE A 16 -10.91 12.15 -1.31
C ILE A 16 -10.78 11.19 -2.50
N ALA A 17 -11.78 10.34 -2.74
CA ALA A 17 -11.78 9.38 -3.84
C ALA A 17 -11.66 10.08 -5.21
N LEU A 18 -12.35 11.21 -5.41
CA LEU A 18 -12.24 11.99 -6.64
C LEU A 18 -10.83 12.53 -6.87
N VAL A 19 -10.17 13.03 -5.83
CA VAL A 19 -8.77 13.50 -5.92
C VAL A 19 -7.82 12.34 -6.27
N VAL A 20 -8.05 11.16 -5.69
CA VAL A 20 -7.24 9.96 -5.95
C VAL A 20 -7.48 9.43 -7.36
N LEU A 21 -8.75 9.37 -7.81
CA LEU A 21 -9.10 9.01 -9.18
C LEU A 21 -8.45 9.94 -10.19
N HIS A 22 -8.48 11.26 -9.95
CA HIS A 22 -7.77 12.22 -10.79
C HIS A 22 -6.27 11.91 -10.89
N SER A 23 -5.65 11.45 -9.80
CA SER A 23 -4.22 11.09 -9.75
C SER A 23 -3.86 9.87 -10.60
N LEU A 24 -4.82 9.02 -10.93
CA LEU A 24 -4.59 7.88 -11.82
C LEU A 24 -4.33 8.34 -13.27
N PHE A 25 -4.88 9.48 -13.65
CA PHE A 25 -4.83 10.02 -15.02
C PHE A 25 -3.90 11.21 -15.17
N VAL A 26 -3.72 12.02 -14.12
CA VAL A 26 -2.93 13.24 -14.14
C VAL A 26 -2.00 13.28 -12.94
N ASP A 27 -0.72 13.52 -13.20
CA ASP A 27 0.28 13.78 -12.16
C ASP A 27 1.05 15.07 -12.44
N TYR A 28 1.83 15.52 -11.46
CA TYR A 28 2.59 16.76 -11.54
C TYR A 28 4.05 16.52 -11.16
N THR A 29 4.97 17.10 -11.92
CA THR A 29 6.41 17.03 -11.64
C THR A 29 7.01 18.42 -11.66
N VAL A 30 8.11 18.59 -10.94
CA VAL A 30 8.88 19.84 -10.96
C VAL A 30 10.00 19.67 -11.96
N GLN A 31 9.91 20.40 -13.07
CA GLN A 31 11.00 20.53 -14.03
C GLN A 31 11.92 21.66 -13.57
N PHE A 32 13.16 21.30 -13.25
CA PHE A 32 14.22 22.28 -13.03
C PHE A 32 14.76 22.72 -14.39
N PRO A 33 15.06 24.01 -14.56
CA PRO A 33 15.61 24.47 -15.83
C PRO A 33 17.00 23.88 -16.05
N ASP A 34 17.26 23.48 -17.30
CA ASP A 34 18.60 23.11 -17.72
C ASP A 34 19.49 24.35 -17.64
N PHE A 35 20.61 24.25 -16.92
CA PHE A 35 21.60 25.31 -16.81
C PHE A 35 22.36 25.45 -18.14
N VAL A 36 21.71 25.97 -19.17
CA VAL A 36 22.39 26.41 -20.39
C VAL A 36 22.56 27.91 -20.30
N THR A 37 23.78 28.34 -19.97
CA THR A 37 24.19 29.74 -19.99
C THR A 37 24.23 30.25 -21.43
N ASN A 38 23.09 30.65 -21.97
CA ASN A 38 23.05 31.48 -23.17
C ASN A 38 22.89 32.95 -22.74
N GLU A 39 24.02 33.66 -22.77
CA GLU A 39 24.09 35.12 -22.74
C GLU A 39 23.41 35.67 -24.00
N ASN A 40 22.09 35.84 -23.99
CA ASN A 40 21.35 36.82 -24.79
C ASN A 40 19.86 36.51 -24.71
N SER A 41 19.13 37.29 -23.90
CA SER A 41 17.73 37.74 -24.11
C SER A 41 17.04 37.95 -22.76
N GLU A 42 16.31 39.06 -22.64
CA GLU A 42 15.45 39.37 -21.48
C GLU A 42 14.33 38.33 -21.27
N SER A 43 14.12 37.39 -22.21
CA SER A 43 13.27 36.20 -22.05
C SER A 43 13.88 35.07 -21.20
N SER A 44 15.18 35.14 -20.88
CA SER A 44 15.87 34.11 -20.08
C SER A 44 15.54 34.14 -18.58
N ILE A 45 14.88 35.20 -18.09
CA ILE A 45 14.55 35.36 -16.67
C ILE A 45 13.33 34.50 -16.27
N GLU A 46 12.38 34.25 -17.18
CA GLU A 46 11.24 33.35 -16.93
C GLU A 46 11.64 31.86 -16.90
N THR A 47 12.71 31.50 -17.61
CA THR A 47 13.25 30.13 -17.66
C THR A 47 14.17 29.76 -16.49
N MET A 48 14.44 30.64 -15.53
CA MET A 48 15.33 30.33 -14.39
C MET A 48 14.62 29.75 -13.15
N LYS A 49 13.29 29.68 -13.14
CA LYS A 49 12.52 29.18 -11.99
C LYS A 49 12.04 27.75 -12.24
N PRO A 50 12.07 26.85 -11.24
CA PRO A 50 11.49 25.52 -11.36
C PRO A 50 10.02 25.62 -11.80
N GLN A 51 9.65 24.87 -12.82
CA GLN A 51 8.30 24.86 -13.36
C GLN A 51 7.59 23.56 -13.03
N VAL A 52 6.36 23.63 -12.52
CA VAL A 52 5.50 22.46 -12.41
C VAL A 52 4.90 22.16 -13.78
N ILE A 53 5.15 20.95 -14.30
CA ILE A 53 4.53 20.47 -15.53
C ILE A 53 3.49 19.41 -15.21
N THR A 54 2.48 19.33 -16.08
CA THR A 54 1.45 18.28 -15.99
C THR A 54 1.93 17.08 -16.78
N GLU A 55 1.95 15.92 -16.14
CA GLU A 55 2.33 14.65 -16.74
C GLU A 55 1.18 13.66 -16.74
N ASN A 56 1.33 12.61 -17.54
CA ASN A 56 0.45 11.46 -17.48
C ASN A 56 0.47 10.88 -16.05
N GLY A 57 -0.72 10.56 -15.55
CA GLY A 57 -0.89 9.87 -14.28
C GLY A 57 -0.32 8.45 -14.31
N VAL A 58 -0.48 7.75 -13.19
CA VAL A 58 0.11 6.42 -12.96
C VAL A 58 -0.24 5.43 -14.08
N ILE A 59 -1.47 5.43 -14.58
CA ILE A 59 -1.90 4.51 -15.66
C ILE A 59 -1.16 4.82 -16.96
N GLY A 60 -1.09 6.10 -17.34
CA GLY A 60 -0.41 6.52 -18.57
C GLY A 60 1.09 6.26 -18.51
N ARG A 61 1.73 6.47 -17.34
CA ARG A 61 3.15 6.15 -17.14
C ARG A 61 3.42 4.65 -17.23
N ILE A 62 2.58 3.80 -16.65
CA ILE A 62 2.71 2.33 -16.79
C ILE A 62 2.64 1.93 -18.26
N SER A 63 1.63 2.39 -18.98
CA SER A 63 1.44 2.08 -20.40
C SER A 63 2.62 2.56 -21.25
N TYR A 64 3.14 3.76 -20.98
CA TYR A 64 4.32 4.31 -21.65
C TYR A 64 5.57 3.45 -21.37
N LEU A 65 5.84 3.13 -20.10
CA LEU A 65 7.00 2.33 -19.71
C LEU A 65 6.95 0.90 -20.26
N GLU A 66 5.77 0.28 -20.31
CA GLU A 66 5.59 -1.03 -20.94
C GLU A 66 5.87 -0.97 -22.44
N SER A 67 5.33 0.04 -23.14
CA SER A 67 5.57 0.23 -24.58
C SER A 67 7.04 0.49 -24.88
N PHE A 68 7.70 1.32 -24.06
CA PHE A 68 9.12 1.62 -24.17
C PHE A 68 9.99 0.37 -23.95
N LEU A 69 9.64 -0.46 -22.97
CA LEU A 69 10.36 -1.70 -22.69
C LEU A 69 10.22 -2.69 -23.86
N VAL A 70 9.03 -2.83 -24.45
CA VAL A 70 8.82 -3.65 -25.66
C VAL A 70 9.67 -3.14 -26.82
N GLU A 71 9.75 -1.83 -27.02
CA GLU A 71 10.59 -1.25 -28.08
C GLU A 71 12.08 -1.56 -27.86
N LEU A 72 12.56 -1.39 -26.63
CA LEU A 72 13.94 -1.72 -26.24
C LEU A 72 14.27 -3.21 -26.42
N GLU A 73 13.31 -4.11 -26.22
CA GLU A 73 13.50 -5.56 -26.41
C GLU A 73 13.38 -6.01 -27.88
N SER A 74 12.68 -5.24 -28.72
CA SER A 74 12.42 -5.60 -30.11
C SER A 74 13.55 -5.28 -31.10
N LYS A 75 14.44 -4.35 -30.76
CA LYS A 75 15.58 -3.99 -31.60
C LYS A 75 16.72 -4.98 -31.32
N GLU A 76 17.21 -5.68 -32.35
CA GLU A 76 18.51 -6.36 -32.29
C GLU A 76 19.58 -5.29 -32.13
N LEU A 77 20.02 -5.06 -30.90
CA LEU A 77 20.86 -3.93 -30.55
C LEU A 77 22.35 -4.33 -30.55
N PRO A 78 23.26 -3.41 -30.92
CA PRO A 78 24.69 -3.64 -30.84
C PRO A 78 25.13 -3.96 -29.40
N ILE A 79 26.01 -4.95 -29.26
CA ILE A 79 26.45 -5.56 -27.98
C ILE A 79 27.13 -4.55 -27.02
N ASP A 80 27.62 -3.41 -27.54
CA ASP A 80 28.41 -2.41 -26.78
C ASP A 80 27.60 -1.22 -26.22
N THR A 81 26.30 -1.36 -25.97
CA THR A 81 25.49 -0.27 -25.40
C THR A 81 25.21 -0.48 -23.90
N GLU A 82 25.26 0.59 -23.10
CA GLU A 82 24.82 0.67 -21.68
C GLU A 82 23.29 0.42 -21.49
N MET A 83 22.66 -0.27 -22.44
CA MET A 83 21.22 -0.45 -22.55
C MET A 83 20.67 -1.52 -21.60
N GLU A 84 21.49 -2.46 -21.12
CA GLU A 84 21.04 -3.44 -20.12
C GLU A 84 20.77 -2.78 -18.75
N GLU A 85 21.62 -1.82 -18.34
CA GLU A 85 21.38 -1.01 -17.15
C GLU A 85 20.14 -0.12 -17.31
N THR A 86 19.95 0.46 -18.49
CA THR A 86 18.75 1.25 -18.82
C THR A 86 17.49 0.40 -18.76
N LYS A 87 17.52 -0.81 -19.32
CA LYS A 87 16.43 -1.78 -19.29
C LYS A 87 16.06 -2.19 -17.86
N ASP A 88 17.05 -2.47 -17.03
CA ASP A 88 16.84 -2.82 -15.63
C ASP A 88 16.31 -1.64 -14.80
N SER A 89 16.77 -0.42 -15.09
CA SER A 89 16.23 0.81 -14.50
C SER A 89 14.75 1.00 -14.86
N VAL A 90 14.39 0.89 -16.14
CA VAL A 90 13.01 0.99 -16.63
C VAL A 90 12.12 -0.08 -15.99
N LYS A 91 12.59 -1.34 -15.93
CA LYS A 91 11.88 -2.44 -15.25
C LYS A 91 11.60 -2.12 -13.79
N ARG A 92 12.59 -1.58 -13.07
CA ARG A 92 12.45 -1.21 -11.66
C ARG A 92 11.44 -0.07 -11.47
N VAL A 93 11.49 0.95 -12.32
CA VAL A 93 10.53 2.07 -12.29
C VAL A 93 9.12 1.55 -12.60
N LEU A 94 8.96 0.67 -13.58
CA LEU A 94 7.68 0.05 -13.92
C LEU A 94 7.08 -0.73 -12.73
N ILE A 95 7.89 -1.51 -12.02
CA ILE A 95 7.47 -2.22 -10.80
C ILE A 95 7.01 -1.21 -9.73
N GLY A 96 7.76 -0.13 -9.54
CA GLY A 96 7.40 0.96 -8.61
C GLY A 96 6.05 1.59 -8.96
N GLN A 97 5.79 1.86 -10.24
CA GLN A 97 4.50 2.43 -10.70
C GLN A 97 3.34 1.44 -10.53
N LYS A 98 3.55 0.14 -10.80
CA LYS A 98 2.53 -0.91 -10.56
C LYS A 98 2.19 -1.05 -9.07
N LEU A 99 3.18 -0.96 -8.19
CA LEU A 99 2.97 -0.96 -6.74
C LEU A 99 2.18 0.29 -6.30
N LEU A 100 2.55 1.47 -6.82
CA LEU A 100 1.83 2.72 -6.57
C LEU A 100 0.36 2.62 -7.03
N LEU A 101 0.08 2.05 -8.21
CA LEU A 101 -1.27 1.80 -8.68
C LEU A 101 -2.05 0.91 -7.71
N GLY A 102 -1.45 -0.20 -7.25
CA GLY A 102 -2.05 -1.09 -6.26
C GLY A 102 -2.39 -0.36 -4.95
N LEU A 103 -1.50 0.52 -4.49
CA LEU A 103 -1.71 1.35 -3.29
C LEU A 103 -2.84 2.37 -3.50
N LEU A 104 -2.91 3.03 -4.65
CA LEU A 104 -4.01 3.96 -4.98
C LEU A 104 -5.36 3.24 -5.05
N ILE A 105 -5.42 2.04 -5.65
CA ILE A 105 -6.63 1.21 -5.69
C ILE A 105 -7.05 0.79 -4.27
N PHE A 106 -6.10 0.31 -3.45
CA PHE A 106 -6.36 -0.01 -2.05
C PHE A 106 -6.89 1.20 -1.27
N TYR A 107 -6.34 2.38 -1.55
CA TYR A 107 -6.76 3.64 -0.95
C TYR A 107 -8.16 4.07 -1.41
N LEU A 108 -8.53 3.87 -2.67
CA LEU A 108 -9.91 4.05 -3.15
C LEU A 108 -10.87 3.12 -2.42
N PHE A 109 -10.51 1.85 -2.23
CA PHE A 109 -11.31 0.95 -1.42
C PHE A 109 -11.44 1.43 0.03
N LEU A 110 -10.39 2.04 0.59
CA LEU A 110 -10.43 2.59 1.95
C LEU A 110 -11.43 3.74 2.07
N THR A 111 -11.50 4.62 1.08
CA THR A 111 -12.49 5.69 1.04
C THR A 111 -13.91 5.13 1.01
N PHE A 112 -14.16 4.14 0.15
CA PHE A 112 -15.45 3.46 0.05
C PHE A 112 -15.84 2.78 1.37
N SER A 113 -14.94 1.98 1.95
CA SER A 113 -15.18 1.27 3.20
C SER A 113 -15.44 2.21 4.37
N THR A 114 -14.77 3.35 4.44
CA THR A 114 -15.01 4.36 5.49
C THR A 114 -16.39 5.00 5.36
N ALA A 115 -16.82 5.30 4.12
CA ALA A 115 -18.16 5.83 3.88
C ALA A 115 -19.26 4.79 4.23
N VAL A 116 -19.07 3.54 3.83
CA VAL A 116 -20.02 2.43 4.09
C VAL A 116 -20.16 2.17 5.59
N THR A 117 -19.04 2.07 6.31
CA THR A 117 -19.05 1.79 7.75
C THR A 117 -19.73 2.88 8.57
N TYR A 118 -19.57 4.15 8.18
CA TYR A 118 -20.32 5.23 8.81
C TYR A 118 -21.81 5.19 8.45
N SER A 119 -22.14 5.02 7.16
CA SER A 119 -23.54 5.01 6.68
C SER A 119 -24.38 3.88 7.27
N LEU A 120 -23.78 2.71 7.50
CA LEU A 120 -24.47 1.53 8.04
C LEU A 120 -24.23 1.33 9.54
N ARG A 121 -23.74 2.36 10.22
CA ARG A 121 -23.44 2.39 11.65
C ARG A 121 -22.65 1.17 12.16
N ALA A 122 -21.62 0.75 11.42
CA ALA A 122 -20.76 -0.36 11.83
C ALA A 122 -19.87 0.03 13.01
N TRP A 123 -19.66 -0.91 13.94
CA TRP A 123 -18.89 -0.65 15.18
C TRP A 123 -17.44 -0.16 14.95
N PHE A 124 -16.80 -0.64 13.87
CA PHE A 124 -15.40 -0.33 13.55
C PHE A 124 -15.21 0.94 12.71
N HIS A 125 -16.26 1.76 12.51
CA HIS A 125 -16.18 3.00 11.72
C HIS A 125 -15.10 3.97 12.24
N LYS A 126 -14.91 4.08 13.57
CA LYS A 126 -13.88 4.95 14.16
C LYS A 126 -12.49 4.49 13.77
N SER A 127 -12.22 3.19 13.79
CA SER A 127 -10.92 2.65 13.40
C SER A 127 -10.59 2.95 11.94
N MET A 128 -11.57 2.82 11.04
CA MET A 128 -11.40 3.19 9.63
C MET A 128 -11.10 4.68 9.47
N ALA A 129 -11.82 5.54 10.20
CA ALA A 129 -11.60 6.98 10.18
C ALA A 129 -10.20 7.38 10.69
N HIS A 130 -9.69 6.73 11.74
CA HIS A 130 -8.34 6.99 12.27
C HIS A 130 -7.22 6.64 11.29
N VAL A 131 -7.49 5.75 10.32
CA VAL A 131 -6.54 5.45 9.26
C VAL A 131 -6.74 6.39 8.08
N LEU A 132 -7.97 6.48 7.54
CA LEU A 132 -8.23 7.24 6.31
C LEU A 132 -7.79 8.69 6.43
N TYR A 133 -8.29 9.43 7.42
CA TYR A 133 -8.15 10.89 7.44
C TYR A 133 -6.73 11.39 7.70
N PRO A 134 -5.93 10.83 8.64
CA PRO A 134 -4.53 11.20 8.76
C PRO A 134 -3.71 10.86 7.51
N VAL A 135 -3.95 9.70 6.90
CA VAL A 135 -3.28 9.32 5.64
C VAL A 135 -3.65 10.27 4.51
N SER A 136 -4.93 10.64 4.39
CA SER A 136 -5.41 11.65 3.43
C SER A 136 -4.74 12.99 3.58
N LEU A 137 -4.56 13.47 4.82
CA LEU A 137 -3.88 14.74 5.08
C LEU A 137 -2.47 14.75 4.48
N ILE A 138 -1.73 13.64 4.64
CA ILE A 138 -0.35 13.49 4.15
C ILE A 138 -0.34 13.33 2.62
N VAL A 139 -1.15 12.41 2.08
CA VAL A 139 -1.14 12.08 0.65
C VAL A 139 -1.60 13.25 -0.22
N LEU A 140 -2.54 14.06 0.25
CA LEU A 140 -3.09 15.18 -0.53
C LEU A 140 -2.25 16.46 -0.40
N LEU A 141 -1.33 16.54 0.56
CA LEU A 141 -0.60 17.77 0.87
C LEU A 141 0.29 18.23 -0.29
N PRO A 142 1.08 17.36 -0.95
CA PRO A 142 1.86 17.74 -2.13
C PRO A 142 1.02 18.36 -3.25
N LYS A 143 -0.23 17.93 -3.41
CA LYS A 143 -1.12 18.45 -4.46
C LYS A 143 -1.46 19.92 -4.26
N ILE A 144 -1.60 20.38 -3.02
CA ILE A 144 -1.77 21.81 -2.74
C ILE A 144 -0.56 22.59 -3.25
N PHE A 145 0.66 22.11 -2.96
CA PHE A 145 1.89 22.75 -3.42
C PHE A 145 1.98 22.81 -4.94
N PHE A 146 1.64 21.72 -5.65
CA PHE A 146 1.62 21.71 -7.10
C PHE A 146 0.62 22.72 -7.67
N GLN A 147 -0.61 22.77 -7.14
CA GLN A 147 -1.62 23.70 -7.62
C GLN A 147 -1.26 25.17 -7.35
N LEU A 148 -0.67 25.48 -6.20
CA LEU A 148 -0.20 26.84 -5.91
C LEU A 148 0.87 27.29 -6.90
N ASN A 149 1.80 26.41 -7.29
CA ASN A 149 2.82 26.73 -8.29
C ASN A 149 2.22 26.91 -9.69
N LEU A 150 1.27 26.05 -10.10
CA LEU A 150 0.55 26.20 -11.38
C LEU A 150 -0.27 27.50 -11.44
N MET A 151 -0.84 27.94 -10.31
CA MET A 151 -1.51 29.24 -10.22
C MET A 151 -0.53 30.41 -10.43
N VAL A 152 0.69 30.31 -9.89
CA VAL A 152 1.76 31.31 -10.13
C VAL A 152 2.14 31.34 -11.61
N GLN A 153 2.07 30.20 -12.30
CA GLN A 153 2.25 30.06 -13.75
C GLN A 153 1.02 30.44 -14.59
N LYS A 154 -0.05 30.95 -13.95
CA LYS A 154 -1.30 31.39 -14.59
C LYS A 154 -2.10 30.27 -15.28
N ASP A 155 -1.94 29.01 -14.88
CA ASP A 155 -2.82 27.94 -15.36
C ASP A 155 -4.24 28.11 -14.80
N THR A 156 -5.23 28.19 -15.68
CA THR A 156 -6.63 28.48 -15.27
C THR A 156 -7.30 27.31 -14.56
N LEU A 157 -6.98 26.07 -14.93
CA LEU A 157 -7.56 24.86 -14.32
C LEU A 157 -7.07 24.68 -12.88
N SER A 158 -5.83 25.11 -12.59
CA SER A 158 -5.26 25.03 -11.25
C SER A 158 -6.07 25.77 -10.18
N TYR A 159 -6.72 26.89 -10.52
CA TYR A 159 -7.58 27.62 -9.58
C TYR A 159 -8.79 26.79 -9.15
N PHE A 160 -9.46 26.14 -10.10
CA PHE A 160 -10.61 25.28 -9.80
C PHE A 160 -10.20 24.08 -8.96
N TYR A 161 -9.09 23.43 -9.33
CA TYR A 161 -8.63 22.26 -8.60
C TYR A 161 -8.10 22.61 -7.21
N PHE A 162 -7.45 23.77 -7.04
CA PHE A 162 -7.05 24.28 -5.73
C PHE A 162 -8.25 24.52 -4.81
N VAL A 163 -9.32 25.18 -5.30
CA VAL A 163 -10.55 25.39 -4.52
C VAL A 163 -11.18 24.05 -4.13
N PHE A 164 -11.21 23.08 -5.05
CA PHE A 164 -11.70 21.73 -4.77
C PHE A 164 -10.87 21.01 -3.70
N LEU A 165 -9.53 21.13 -3.74
CA LEU A 165 -8.65 20.57 -2.72
C LEU A 165 -8.90 21.22 -1.35
N VAL A 166 -9.00 22.55 -1.28
CA VAL A 166 -9.29 23.26 -0.02
C VAL A 166 -10.62 22.81 0.58
N LEU A 167 -11.67 22.68 -0.24
CA LEU A 167 -12.97 22.16 0.20
C LEU A 167 -12.87 20.70 0.69
N THR A 168 -12.08 19.88 0.01
CA THR A 168 -11.80 18.50 0.43
C THR A 168 -11.12 18.47 1.80
N TYR A 169 -10.13 19.34 2.04
CA TYR A 169 -9.46 19.45 3.35
C TYR A 169 -10.41 19.90 4.46
N ILE A 170 -11.22 20.93 4.21
CA ILE A 170 -12.19 21.44 5.20
C ILE A 170 -13.21 20.35 5.57
N THR A 171 -13.80 19.72 4.56
CA THR A 171 -14.80 18.65 4.77
C THR A 171 -14.20 17.46 5.50
N MET A 172 -12.95 17.12 5.21
CA MET A 172 -12.19 16.06 5.87
C MET A 172 -11.99 16.34 7.37
N ILE A 173 -11.48 17.52 7.71
CA ILE A 173 -11.21 17.92 9.12
C ILE A 173 -12.52 17.93 9.92
N ILE A 174 -13.60 18.48 9.34
CA ILE A 174 -14.90 18.52 10.00
C ILE A 174 -15.44 17.10 10.19
N SER A 175 -15.35 16.24 9.17
CA SER A 175 -15.84 14.86 9.23
C SER A 175 -15.09 14.04 10.28
N TYR A 176 -13.76 14.13 10.31
CA TYR A 176 -12.94 13.45 11.30
C TYR A 176 -13.30 13.88 12.73
N ARG A 177 -13.44 15.19 12.96
CA ARG A 177 -13.89 15.72 14.26
C ARG A 177 -15.29 15.26 14.63
N THR A 178 -16.22 15.21 13.68
CA THR A 178 -17.58 14.72 13.91
C THR A 178 -17.58 13.25 14.33
N ILE A 179 -16.84 12.39 13.63
CA ILE A 179 -16.76 10.95 13.94
C ILE A 179 -16.14 10.69 15.32
N ILE A 180 -15.07 11.40 15.67
CA ILE A 180 -14.39 11.19 16.95
C ILE A 180 -15.22 11.71 18.12
N LYS A 181 -15.83 12.89 17.97
CA LYS A 181 -16.64 13.51 19.02
C LYS A 181 -18.00 12.84 19.18
N ASP A 182 -18.40 11.96 18.25
CA ASP A 182 -19.63 11.22 18.37
C ASP A 182 -19.56 10.27 19.58
N LYS A 183 -20.42 10.52 20.56
CA LYS A 183 -20.53 9.73 21.78
C LYS A 183 -21.51 8.56 21.62
N GLU A 184 -22.34 8.56 20.57
CA GLU A 184 -23.25 7.44 20.34
C GLU A 184 -22.46 6.21 19.89
N PRO A 185 -22.63 5.06 20.57
CA PRO A 185 -22.04 3.82 20.11
C PRO A 185 -22.72 3.40 18.80
N PHE A 186 -21.89 3.06 17.81
CA PHE A 186 -22.37 2.41 16.60
C PHE A 186 -22.40 0.91 16.88
N GLU A 187 -23.59 0.33 17.01
CA GLU A 187 -23.78 -1.07 17.42
C GLU A 187 -24.03 -2.03 16.25
N GLY A 188 -24.02 -1.52 15.01
CA GLY A 188 -24.22 -2.34 13.83
C GLY A 188 -23.08 -3.34 13.64
N PHE A 189 -23.44 -4.54 13.20
CA PHE A 189 -22.54 -5.62 12.79
C PHE A 189 -21.59 -6.08 13.92
N GLN A 190 -22.01 -6.01 15.18
CA GLN A 190 -21.22 -6.45 16.34
C GLN A 190 -20.87 -7.93 16.32
N SER A 191 -21.63 -8.80 15.65
CA SER A 191 -21.28 -10.23 15.51
C SER A 191 -19.93 -10.43 14.82
N LEU A 192 -19.50 -9.49 13.97
CA LEU A 192 -18.15 -9.49 13.37
C LEU A 192 -17.04 -9.25 14.40
N GLN A 193 -17.32 -8.62 15.54
CA GLN A 193 -16.34 -8.44 16.61
C GLN A 193 -15.94 -9.78 17.23
N PHE A 194 -16.89 -10.72 17.33
CA PHE A 194 -16.70 -12.07 17.87
C PHE A 194 -16.39 -13.11 16.79
N SER A 195 -16.18 -12.68 15.55
CA SER A 195 -15.84 -13.61 14.47
C SER A 195 -14.49 -14.33 14.68
N SER A 196 -13.60 -13.79 15.51
CA SER A 196 -12.36 -14.47 15.91
C SER A 196 -12.61 -15.65 16.87
N SER A 197 -13.62 -15.57 17.74
CA SER A 197 -14.01 -16.71 18.60
C SER A 197 -14.79 -17.77 17.81
N LEU A 198 -15.48 -17.36 16.74
CA LEU A 198 -16.13 -18.28 15.79
C LEU A 198 -15.12 -18.98 14.85
N GLU A 199 -13.97 -18.35 14.55
CA GLU A 199 -12.82 -19.02 13.91
C GLU A 199 -12.16 -20.04 14.85
N GLU A 200 -12.20 -19.83 16.17
CA GLU A 200 -11.77 -20.82 17.17
C GLU A 200 -12.73 -22.02 17.31
N GLU A 201 -14.02 -21.86 17.05
CA GLU A 201 -14.99 -22.98 17.00
C GLU A 201 -14.75 -23.98 15.86
N GLY A 202 -13.92 -23.62 14.87
CA GLY A 202 -13.41 -24.53 13.84
C GLY A 202 -12.22 -25.39 14.30
N ARG A 203 -11.65 -25.11 15.49
CA ARG A 203 -10.64 -25.98 16.10
C ARG A 203 -11.36 -27.09 16.83
N SER A 204 -11.15 -28.32 16.38
CA SER A 204 -11.54 -29.51 17.15
C SER A 204 -11.03 -29.36 18.59
N PRO A 205 -11.86 -29.62 19.62
CA PRO A 205 -11.39 -29.58 21.01
C PRO A 205 -10.12 -30.42 21.10
N SER A 206 -9.03 -29.81 21.58
CA SER A 206 -7.81 -30.56 21.80
C SER A 206 -8.13 -31.59 22.88
N ASN A 207 -8.16 -32.86 22.48
CA ASN A 207 -8.15 -33.95 23.42
C ASN A 207 -6.81 -33.89 24.14
N THR A 208 -6.74 -33.17 25.25
CA THR A 208 -5.66 -33.29 26.24
C THR A 208 -5.76 -34.66 26.89
N LYS A 209 -5.40 -35.70 26.13
CA LYS A 209 -5.08 -37.00 26.69
C LYS A 209 -3.72 -36.91 27.36
N THR A 210 -3.72 -37.35 28.60
CA THR A 210 -2.62 -37.47 29.54
C THR A 210 -1.36 -38.09 28.90
N GLY A 211 -0.22 -37.54 29.31
CA GLY A 211 1.07 -37.69 28.64
C GLY A 211 1.61 -39.11 28.52
N THR A 212 2.19 -39.37 27.36
CA THR A 212 3.18 -40.42 27.14
C THR A 212 4.50 -39.75 26.79
N TYR A 213 5.62 -40.16 27.40
CA TYR A 213 6.96 -39.59 27.15
C TYR A 213 7.45 -39.69 25.68
N LEU A 214 6.74 -40.45 24.83
CA LEU A 214 6.99 -40.55 23.38
C LEU A 214 6.25 -39.49 22.53
N ALA A 215 5.24 -38.82 23.08
CA ALA A 215 4.47 -37.80 22.37
C ALA A 215 5.31 -36.59 21.90
N PRO A 216 6.31 -36.08 22.67
CA PRO A 216 7.17 -35.00 22.22
C PRO A 216 8.06 -35.40 21.02
N VAL A 217 8.59 -36.63 21.04
CA VAL A 217 9.46 -37.15 19.97
C VAL A 217 8.66 -37.37 18.68
N PHE A 218 7.45 -37.93 18.79
CA PHE A 218 6.54 -38.07 17.66
C PHE A 218 6.13 -36.70 17.09
N HIS A 219 5.85 -35.71 17.93
CA HIS A 219 5.57 -34.35 17.47
C HIS A 219 6.75 -33.74 16.70
N ILE A 220 7.98 -33.89 17.19
CA ILE A 220 9.17 -33.38 16.50
C ILE A 220 9.35 -34.08 15.14
N LEU A 221 9.21 -35.41 15.08
CA LEU A 221 9.28 -36.15 13.81
C LEU A 221 8.20 -35.72 12.82
N VAL A 222 6.98 -35.49 13.28
CA VAL A 222 5.88 -34.99 12.43
C VAL A 222 6.17 -33.57 11.93
N ILE A 223 6.71 -32.69 12.77
CA ILE A 223 7.11 -31.33 12.35
C ILE A 223 8.21 -31.41 11.29
N ILE A 224 9.22 -32.26 11.47
CA ILE A 224 10.30 -32.45 10.50
C ILE A 224 9.74 -33.01 9.18
N LEU A 225 8.90 -34.05 9.23
CA LEU A 225 8.30 -34.65 8.04
C LEU A 225 7.43 -33.65 7.27
N ILE A 226 6.57 -32.92 7.98
CA ILE A 226 5.73 -31.87 7.39
C ILE A 226 6.62 -30.75 6.82
N GLY A 227 7.68 -30.35 7.52
CA GLY A 227 8.65 -29.37 7.04
C GLY A 227 9.34 -29.80 5.74
N ILE A 228 9.76 -31.06 5.64
CA ILE A 228 10.34 -31.65 4.43
C ILE A 228 9.32 -31.69 3.29
N LEU A 229 8.08 -32.10 3.57
CA LEU A 229 7.02 -32.16 2.56
C LEU A 229 6.64 -30.77 2.05
N ILE A 230 6.42 -29.80 2.94
CA ILE A 230 6.12 -28.41 2.56
C ILE A 230 7.31 -27.83 1.80
N GLY A 231 8.53 -28.05 2.29
CA GLY A 231 9.77 -27.60 1.65
C GLY A 231 9.88 -28.10 0.21
N ASN A 232 9.73 -29.40 -0.01
CA ASN A 232 9.96 -30.00 -1.33
C ASN A 232 8.77 -29.91 -2.29
N LEU A 233 7.53 -30.02 -1.79
CA LEU A 233 6.34 -30.06 -2.65
C LEU A 233 5.73 -28.68 -2.90
N VAL A 234 5.92 -27.74 -1.97
CA VAL A 234 5.28 -26.43 -2.05
C VAL A 234 6.33 -25.35 -2.24
N TYR A 235 7.30 -25.26 -1.34
CA TYR A 235 8.26 -24.16 -1.34
C TYR A 235 9.23 -24.20 -2.54
N ILE A 236 9.88 -25.33 -2.83
CA ILE A 236 10.82 -25.43 -3.97
C ILE A 236 10.11 -25.18 -5.31
N PRO A 237 8.94 -25.79 -5.62
CA PRO A 237 8.24 -25.48 -6.86
C PRO A 237 7.79 -24.02 -6.94
N LEU A 238 7.28 -23.43 -5.84
CA LEU A 238 6.93 -22.01 -5.81
C LEU A 238 8.15 -21.12 -6.01
N PHE A 239 9.31 -21.47 -5.44
CA PHE A 239 10.56 -20.74 -5.61
C PHE A 239 11.07 -20.83 -7.06
N LEU A 240 11.01 -22.00 -7.68
CA LEU A 240 11.36 -22.18 -9.09
C LEU A 240 10.40 -21.42 -10.01
N LEU A 241 9.10 -21.43 -9.70
CA LEU A 241 8.10 -20.64 -10.42
C LEU A 241 8.38 -19.14 -10.28
N GLN A 242 8.67 -18.67 -9.07
CA GLN A 242 9.06 -17.28 -8.82
C GLN A 242 10.34 -16.90 -9.58
N LYS A 243 11.34 -17.79 -9.65
CA LYS A 243 12.62 -17.50 -10.29
C LYS A 243 12.53 -17.47 -11.82
N HIS A 244 11.81 -18.41 -12.42
CA HIS A 244 11.81 -18.61 -13.88
C HIS A 244 10.57 -18.06 -14.58
N TYR A 245 9.47 -17.88 -13.84
CA TYR A 245 8.14 -17.49 -14.35
C TYR A 245 7.53 -16.41 -13.46
N VAL A 246 8.26 -15.31 -13.26
CA VAL A 246 7.90 -14.22 -12.32
C VAL A 246 6.49 -13.68 -12.62
N SER A 247 6.14 -13.53 -13.90
CA SER A 247 4.84 -13.00 -14.33
C SER A 247 3.69 -13.95 -13.99
N GLU A 248 3.84 -15.23 -14.33
CA GLU A 248 2.87 -16.29 -14.07
C GLU A 248 2.70 -16.53 -12.57
N PHE A 249 3.81 -16.54 -11.83
CA PHE A 249 3.81 -16.59 -10.37
C PHE A 249 3.05 -15.41 -9.77
N SER A 250 3.27 -14.19 -10.29
CA SER A 250 2.55 -13.00 -9.83
C SER A 250 1.04 -13.12 -10.09
N TYR A 251 0.63 -13.55 -11.29
CA TYR A 251 -0.78 -13.79 -11.61
C TYR A 251 -1.41 -14.85 -10.70
N PHE A 252 -0.69 -15.95 -10.44
CA PHE A 252 -1.15 -17.01 -9.56
C PHE A 252 -1.34 -16.51 -8.11
N ILE A 253 -0.38 -15.75 -7.58
CA ILE A 253 -0.48 -15.16 -6.24
C ILE A 253 -1.65 -14.17 -6.15
N PHE A 254 -1.82 -13.27 -7.13
CA PHE A 254 -2.97 -12.35 -7.15
C PHE A 254 -4.30 -13.09 -7.26
N PHE A 255 -4.36 -14.18 -8.04
CA PHE A 255 -5.53 -15.04 -8.12
C PHE A 255 -5.88 -15.69 -6.78
N LEU A 256 -4.88 -16.27 -6.08
CA LEU A 256 -5.08 -16.86 -4.75
C LEU A 256 -5.53 -15.83 -3.72
N ILE A 257 -4.93 -14.64 -3.71
CA ILE A 257 -5.33 -13.53 -2.84
C ILE A 257 -6.77 -13.10 -3.15
N GLY A 258 -7.15 -13.03 -4.43
CA GLY A 258 -8.51 -12.76 -4.87
C GLY A 258 -9.50 -13.80 -4.36
N LEU A 259 -9.20 -15.09 -4.55
CA LEU A 259 -10.02 -16.20 -4.07
C LEU A 259 -10.20 -16.17 -2.55
N LEU A 260 -9.11 -15.95 -1.82
CA LEU A 260 -9.11 -15.85 -0.36
C LEU A 260 -9.94 -14.65 0.11
N SER A 261 -9.81 -13.50 -0.55
CA SER A 261 -10.59 -12.29 -0.27
C SER A 261 -12.09 -12.55 -0.46
N VAL A 262 -12.47 -13.16 -1.59
CA VAL A 262 -13.86 -13.54 -1.89
C VAL A 262 -14.40 -14.51 -0.84
N PHE A 263 -13.62 -15.55 -0.50
CA PHE A 263 -13.97 -16.50 0.55
C PHE A 263 -14.24 -15.81 1.89
N TYR A 264 -13.35 -14.91 2.34
CA TYR A 264 -13.54 -14.18 3.58
C TYR A 264 -14.75 -13.23 3.54
N ILE A 265 -14.97 -12.52 2.43
CA ILE A 265 -16.14 -11.63 2.28
C ILE A 265 -17.44 -12.42 2.43
N PHE A 266 -17.55 -13.59 1.80
CA PHE A 266 -18.75 -14.43 1.94
C PHE A 266 -18.94 -14.95 3.36
N ASN A 267 -17.86 -15.37 4.02
CA ASN A 267 -17.93 -15.82 5.42
C ASN A 267 -18.32 -14.67 6.38
N TYR A 268 -17.73 -13.48 6.20
CA TYR A 268 -18.11 -12.30 6.98
C TYR A 268 -19.55 -11.88 6.72
N LYS A 269 -20.05 -12.02 5.49
CA LYS A 269 -21.47 -11.77 5.21
C LYS A 269 -22.36 -12.76 5.95
N LYS A 270 -21.99 -14.04 5.99
CA LYS A 270 -22.75 -15.11 6.66
C LYS A 270 -22.79 -14.93 8.18
N VAL A 271 -21.66 -14.57 8.78
CA VAL A 271 -21.50 -14.43 10.25
C VAL A 271 -21.96 -13.05 10.74
N GLY A 272 -21.65 -12.02 9.96
CA GLY A 272 -21.84 -10.61 10.30
C GLY A 272 -23.14 -9.99 9.83
N GLY A 273 -23.81 -10.60 8.86
CA GLY A 273 -24.96 -9.99 8.18
C GLY A 273 -26.15 -9.80 9.10
N GLU A 274 -26.73 -8.60 9.08
CA GLU A 274 -27.95 -8.31 9.83
C GLU A 274 -29.19 -8.57 8.96
N SER A 275 -30.22 -9.19 9.53
CA SER A 275 -31.47 -9.53 8.82
C SER A 275 -32.28 -8.30 8.38
N LYS A 276 -32.06 -7.14 9.03
CA LYS A 276 -32.73 -5.88 8.69
C LYS A 276 -32.15 -5.20 7.45
N ASN A 277 -30.91 -5.52 7.07
CA ASN A 277 -30.21 -4.86 5.98
C ASN A 277 -30.33 -5.65 4.68
N ALA A 278 -30.31 -4.94 3.56
CA ALA A 278 -30.32 -5.58 2.25
C ALA A 278 -29.05 -6.41 2.02
N ASN A 279 -29.15 -7.45 1.20
CA ASN A 279 -28.03 -8.34 0.88
C ASN A 279 -26.76 -7.61 0.40
N TRP A 280 -26.93 -6.55 -0.39
CA TRP A 280 -25.84 -5.69 -0.86
C TRP A 280 -25.19 -4.88 0.26
N GLN A 281 -25.98 -4.36 1.22
CA GLN A 281 -25.45 -3.62 2.37
C GLN A 281 -24.60 -4.53 3.26
N ASN A 282 -25.08 -5.75 3.52
CA ASN A 282 -24.32 -6.76 4.26
C ASN A 282 -23.01 -7.14 3.53
N LEU A 283 -23.04 -7.25 2.20
CA LEU A 283 -21.85 -7.50 1.38
C LEU A 283 -20.85 -6.33 1.47
N ALA A 284 -21.32 -5.09 1.37
CA ALA A 284 -20.50 -3.89 1.43
C ALA A 284 -19.80 -3.75 2.79
N VAL A 285 -20.49 -4.03 3.91
CA VAL A 285 -19.87 -4.03 5.24
C VAL A 285 -18.87 -5.18 5.39
N SER A 286 -19.14 -6.34 4.80
CA SER A 286 -18.20 -7.48 4.80
C SER A 286 -16.91 -7.16 4.07
N PHE A 287 -16.99 -6.45 2.94
CA PHE A 287 -15.83 -5.91 2.23
C PHE A 287 -15.07 -4.90 3.10
N ALA A 288 -15.77 -3.95 3.72
CA ALA A 288 -15.16 -2.98 4.61
C ALA A 288 -14.51 -3.63 5.84
N TYR A 289 -15.08 -4.72 6.34
CA TYR A 289 -14.55 -5.49 7.47
C TYR A 289 -13.28 -6.26 7.10
N LEU A 290 -13.22 -6.86 5.90
CA LEU A 290 -11.98 -7.45 5.38
C LEU A 290 -10.86 -6.40 5.32
N GLN A 291 -11.16 -5.20 4.82
CA GLN A 291 -10.18 -4.12 4.76
C GLN A 291 -9.78 -3.65 6.17
N TYR A 292 -10.71 -3.55 7.11
CA TYR A 292 -10.40 -3.25 8.52
C TYR A 292 -9.45 -4.30 9.12
N ARG A 293 -9.71 -5.60 8.91
CA ARG A 293 -8.81 -6.67 9.37
C ARG A 293 -7.43 -6.58 8.71
N PHE A 294 -7.39 -6.29 7.41
CA PHE A 294 -6.12 -6.08 6.69
C PHE A 294 -5.35 -4.90 7.25
N LEU A 295 -5.99 -3.78 7.56
CA LEU A 295 -5.32 -2.64 8.19
C LEU A 295 -4.82 -3.00 9.59
N ARG A 296 -5.67 -3.58 10.44
CA ARG A 296 -5.32 -3.94 11.82
C ARG A 296 -4.14 -4.91 11.89
N ASN A 297 -4.17 -5.97 11.07
CA ASN A 297 -3.14 -7.00 11.08
C ASN A 297 -1.93 -6.61 10.21
N GLY A 298 -2.19 -5.97 9.07
CA GLY A 298 -1.18 -5.55 8.11
C GLY A 298 -0.26 -4.47 8.66
N PHE A 299 -0.78 -3.48 9.40
CA PHE A 299 0.09 -2.49 10.05
C PHE A 299 1.05 -3.15 11.05
N LEU A 300 0.57 -4.09 11.87
CA LEU A 300 1.41 -4.84 12.80
C LEU A 300 2.45 -5.70 12.06
N SER A 301 2.04 -6.37 10.99
CA SER A 301 2.95 -7.20 10.19
C SER A 301 4.03 -6.35 9.52
N ILE A 302 3.67 -5.26 8.83
CA ILE A 302 4.61 -4.36 8.15
C ILE A 302 5.56 -3.73 9.16
N PHE A 303 5.02 -3.25 10.29
CA PHE A 303 5.84 -2.69 11.37
C PHE A 303 6.83 -3.72 11.92
N SER A 304 6.38 -4.96 12.15
CA SER A 304 7.25 -6.05 12.60
C SER A 304 8.32 -6.39 11.57
N THR A 305 8.00 -6.45 10.27
CA THR A 305 8.97 -6.69 9.20
C THR A 305 10.01 -5.57 9.13
N ILE A 306 9.60 -4.30 9.19
CA ILE A 306 10.51 -3.15 9.20
C ILE A 306 11.44 -3.24 10.43
N LEU A 307 10.89 -3.55 11.61
CA LEU A 307 11.67 -3.71 12.82
C LEU A 307 12.70 -4.84 12.71
N ILE A 308 12.32 -5.98 12.13
CA ILE A 308 13.23 -7.10 11.87
C ILE A 308 14.35 -6.68 10.91
N ILE A 309 14.03 -6.00 9.80
CA ILE A 309 15.03 -5.53 8.84
C ILE A 309 15.99 -4.53 9.50
N LEU A 310 15.47 -3.57 10.26
CA LEU A 310 16.28 -2.60 11.00
C LEU A 310 17.19 -3.30 12.02
N PHE A 311 16.66 -4.29 12.75
CA PHE A 311 17.43 -5.06 13.72
C PHE A 311 18.55 -5.86 13.06
N VAL A 312 18.26 -6.56 11.96
CA VAL A 312 19.27 -7.31 11.19
C VAL A 312 20.33 -6.36 10.64
N THR A 313 19.93 -5.23 10.06
CA THR A 313 20.85 -4.22 9.52
C THR A 313 21.75 -3.66 10.63
N PHE A 314 21.17 -3.34 11.79
CA PHE A 314 21.91 -2.86 12.95
C PHE A 314 22.94 -3.88 13.45
N LEU A 315 22.56 -5.17 13.56
CA LEU A 315 23.49 -6.23 13.94
C LEU A 315 24.65 -6.36 12.94
N PHE A 316 24.36 -6.30 11.64
CA PHE A 316 25.41 -6.31 10.61
C PHE A 316 26.32 -5.09 10.71
N SER A 317 25.78 -3.88 10.89
CA SER A 317 26.60 -2.68 11.08
C SER A 317 27.45 -2.75 12.34
N LEU A 318 26.93 -3.30 13.45
CA LEU A 318 27.70 -3.48 14.68
C LEU A 318 28.81 -4.53 14.49
N LEU A 319 28.52 -5.63 13.76
CA LEU A 319 29.51 -6.64 13.41
C LEU A 319 30.63 -6.04 12.56
N LEU A 320 30.30 -5.26 11.52
CA LEU A 320 31.28 -4.55 10.69
C LEU A 320 32.10 -3.56 11.51
N PHE A 321 31.45 -2.75 12.36
CA PHE A 321 32.15 -1.84 13.26
C PHE A 321 33.11 -2.57 14.20
N ASN A 322 32.71 -3.71 14.76
CA ASN A 322 33.59 -4.53 15.59
C ASN A 322 34.77 -5.09 14.80
N ILE A 323 34.55 -5.55 13.57
CA ILE A 323 35.63 -5.99 12.68
C ILE A 323 36.59 -4.83 12.41
N ASP A 324 36.09 -3.64 12.08
CA ASP A 324 36.90 -2.46 11.80
C ASP A 324 37.71 -2.02 13.03
N VAL A 325 37.12 -2.05 14.23
CA VAL A 325 37.79 -1.73 15.50
C VAL A 325 38.87 -2.77 15.81
N ILE A 326 38.60 -4.05 15.59
CA ILE A 326 39.57 -5.15 15.75
C ILE A 326 40.72 -4.97 14.74
N GLN A 327 40.41 -4.68 13.48
CA GLN A 327 41.42 -4.46 12.43
C GLN A 327 42.30 -3.24 12.71
N ASN A 328 41.70 -2.12 13.14
CA ASN A 328 42.42 -0.88 13.44
C ASN A 328 43.23 -0.95 14.75
N ASN A 329 42.74 -1.65 15.78
CA ASN A 329 43.43 -1.73 17.08
C ASN A 329 44.43 -2.88 17.21
N LEU A 330 44.29 -3.96 16.43
CA LEU A 330 45.22 -5.10 16.50
C LEU A 330 46.26 -5.14 15.37
N GLY A 331 46.17 -4.26 14.36
CA GLY A 331 47.14 -4.21 13.26
C GLY A 331 47.27 -5.54 12.48
N LEU A 332 46.31 -6.45 12.61
CA LEU A 332 46.45 -7.86 12.23
C LEU A 332 46.24 -8.13 10.73
N PHE A 333 45.85 -7.12 9.93
CA PHE A 333 45.63 -7.29 8.48
C PHE A 333 46.10 -6.11 7.63
N GLY A 334 47.22 -5.47 7.97
CA GLY A 334 47.87 -4.46 7.11
C GLY A 334 48.44 -4.99 5.79
N LYS A 335 48.10 -6.21 5.35
CA LYS A 335 48.55 -6.83 4.09
C LYS A 335 47.54 -7.87 3.58
N THR A 336 46.35 -7.48 3.13
CA THR A 336 45.54 -8.29 2.16
C THR A 336 44.22 -7.59 1.79
N THR A 337 44.27 -6.39 1.22
CA THR A 337 43.13 -5.84 0.45
C THR A 337 43.63 -4.92 -0.67
N GLU A 338 44.28 -5.52 -1.67
CA GLU A 338 44.03 -5.11 -3.06
C GLU A 338 42.99 -6.09 -3.60
N PHE A 339 41.74 -5.64 -3.74
CA PHE A 339 40.76 -6.05 -4.76
C PHE A 339 39.59 -5.07 -4.72
#